data_AF-A0A0M2KIY5-F1
#
_entry.id   AF-A0A0M2KIY5-F1
#
_cell.length_a   1.000
_cell.length_b   1.000
_cell.length_c   1.000
_cell.angle_alpha   90.00
_cell.angle_beta   90.00
_cell.angle_gamma   90.00
#
_symmetry.space_group_name_H-M   'P 1'
#
loop_
_entity.id
_entity.type
_entity.pdbx_description
1 polymer ?
#
loop_
_entity_poly.entity_id
_entity_poly.type
_entity_poly.pdbx_seq_one_letter_code
_entity_poly.pdbx_strand_id
1 'polypeptide(L)' 'MDTVEQLNGTYFYAGRSNLSVSEMLFIIFCELLLTT' A
#
# COMPACT_ATOMS: atom_id res chain seq x y z
N MET A 1 -7.48 0.41 -9.85
CA MET A 1 -8.20 1.27 -8.88
C MET A 1 -7.20 1.54 -7.78
N ASP A 2 -6.63 2.74 -7.81
CA ASP A 2 -5.47 3.18 -6.99
C ASP A 2 -5.89 3.69 -5.60
N THR A 3 -7.09 3.36 -5.17
CA THR A 3 -7.65 3.87 -3.92
C THR A 3 -7.17 3.00 -2.79
N VAL A 4 -6.32 3.55 -1.94
CA VAL A 4 -5.96 2.95 -0.66
C VAL A 4 -7.23 2.87 0.19
N GLU A 5 -7.76 1.67 0.40
CA GLU A 5 -8.93 1.45 1.23
C GLU A 5 -8.49 0.93 2.59
N GLN A 6 -8.84 1.64 3.66
CA GLN A 6 -8.59 1.19 5.03
C GLN A 6 -9.85 0.53 5.57
N LEU A 7 -9.79 -0.78 5.79
CA LEU A 7 -10.87 -1.58 6.35
C LEU A 7 -10.41 -2.20 7.66
N ASN A 8 -11.08 -1.87 8.77
CA ASN A 8 -10.82 -2.46 10.09
C ASN A 8 -9.35 -2.32 10.58
N GLY A 9 -8.72 -1.18 10.29
CA GLY A 9 -7.32 -0.90 10.66
C GLY A 9 -6.27 -1.55 9.73
N THR A 10 -6.72 -2.18 8.64
CA THR A 10 -5.85 -2.79 7.64
C THR A 10 -6.02 -2.12 6.29
N TYR A 11 -4.96 -2.08 5.50
CA TYR A 11 -4.90 -1.34 4.25
C TYR A 11 -5.00 -2.27 3.05
N PHE A 12 -5.65 -1.80 2.00
CA PHE A 12 -5.68 -2.44 0.70
C PHE A 12 -4.85 -1.61 -0.29
N TYR A 13 -3.82 -2.21 -0.87
CA TYR A 13 -2.95 -1.55 -1.85
C TYR A 13 -2.39 -2.56 -2.86
N ALA A 14 -2.34 -2.19 -4.14
CA ALA A 14 -1.81 -3.02 -5.23
C ALA A 14 -2.39 -4.46 -5.30
N GLY A 15 -3.67 -4.63 -5.00
CA GLY A 15 -4.33 -5.95 -4.96
C GLY A 15 -4.04 -6.78 -3.71
N ARG A 16 -3.31 -6.24 -2.74
CA ARG A 16 -3.03 -6.88 -1.44
C ARG A 16 -3.92 -6.28 -0.36
N SER A 17 -4.68 -7.14 0.29
CA SER A 17 -5.49 -6.84 1.48
C SER A 17 -4.71 -7.13 2.76
N ASN A 18 -5.20 -6.56 3.87
CA ASN A 18 -4.66 -6.77 5.21
C ASN A 18 -3.24 -6.20 5.43
N LEU A 19 -2.82 -5.19 4.66
CA LEU A 19 -1.51 -4.58 4.84
C LEU A 19 -1.50 -3.72 6.12
N SER A 20 -0.41 -3.79 6.88
CA SER A 20 -0.12 -2.81 7.92
C SER A 20 0.37 -1.51 7.29
N VAL A 21 0.26 -0.39 8.00
CA VAL A 21 0.73 0.93 7.54
C VAL A 21 2.16 0.87 7.01
N SER A 22 3.05 0.20 7.75
CA SER A 22 4.48 0.08 7.43
C SER A 22 4.73 -0.68 6.12
N GLU A 23 4.02 -1.78 5.91
CA GLU A 23 4.13 -2.59 4.69
C GLU A 23 3.64 -1.81 3.47
N MET A 24 2.52 -1.10 3.61
CA MET A 24 1.99 -0.25 2.54
C MET A 24 2.96 0.88 2.18
N LEU A 25 3.50 1.58 3.19
CA LEU A 25 4.49 2.63 2.98
C LEU A 25 5.76 2.11 2.32
N PHE A 26 6.20 0.89 2.66
CA PHE A 26 7.37 0.27 2.04
C PHE A 26 7.15 -0.03 0.55
N ILE A 27 5.97 -0.57 0.18
CA ILE A 27 5.64 -0.86 -1.22
C ILE A 27 5.60 0.44 -2.03
N ILE A 28 4.90 1.48 -1.53
CA ILE A 28 4.83 2.80 -2.18
C ILE A 28 6.23 3.40 -2.34
N PHE A 29 7.07 3.29 -1.31
CA PHE A 29 8.43 3.80 -1.34
C PHE A 29 9.28 3.09 -2.41
N CYS A 30 9.21 1.75 -2.48
CA CYS A 30 9.91 0.98 -3.50
C CYS A 30 9.41 1.29 -4.92
N GLU A 31 8.11 1.48 -5.11
CA GLU A 31 7.53 1.81 -6.42
C GLU A 31 7.95 3.21 -6.89
N LEU A 32 7.90 4.19 -5.99
CA LEU A 32 8.32 5.57 -6.25
C LEU A 32 9.82 5.63 -6.63
N LEU A 33 10.66 4.84 -5.96
CA LEU A 33 12.10 4.80 -6.20
C LEU A 33 12.45 4.12 -7.53
N LEU A 34 11.61 3.22 -8.03
CA LEU A 34 11.81 2.55 -9.32
C LEU A 34 11.37 3.40 -10.54
N THR A 35 10.56 4.43 -10.32
CA THR A 35 9.93 5.27 -11.35
C THR A 35 10.65 6.62 -11.59
N THR A 36 11.61 6.99 -10.73
CA THR A 36 12.45 8.20 -10.88
C THR A 36 13.75 7.88 -11.61
#